data_AF-A0A954RGB6-F1
#
_entry.id   AF-A0A954RGB6-F1
#
_cell.length_a   1.000
_cell.length_b   1.000
_cell.length_c   1.000
_cell.angle_alpha   90.00
_cell.angle_beta   90.00
_cell.angle_gamma   90.00
#
_symmetry.space_group_name_H-M   'P 1'
#
loop_
_entity.id
_entity.type
_entity.pdbx_description
1 polymer ?
#
loop_
_entity_poly.entity_id
_entity_poly.type
_entity_poly.pdbx_seq_one_letter_code
_entity_poly.pdbx_strand_id
1 'polypeptide(L)'
;MDGSGLRSGSRSGLAFLLVLFVVGLLAGLGVMRADGLASRRLLLAFLLPCGLLWGLMIASVIGAWQAGRSGLGLLLVAMLVAYTAAGNSWVANQLARQVEGRYLATDPLEAGTFDAVILLGGSTSIAPSGRAAVSLSGDRVVLAARMYHAGKAKMIVCTGTTAGPDGAADGELE
;
A
#
# COMPACT_ATOMS: atom_id res chain seq x y z
N MET A 1 0.28 53.85 29.33
CA MET A 1 -0.69 53.03 28.57
C MET A 1 0.11 52.14 27.66
N ASP A 2 0.42 50.94 28.17
CA ASP A 2 1.33 49.96 27.57
C ASP A 2 0.50 48.96 26.75
N GLY A 3 0.87 48.80 25.48
CA GLY A 3 0.16 47.99 24.48
C GLY A 3 0.99 46.83 23.96
N SER A 4 1.87 46.28 24.79
CA SER A 4 2.80 45.20 24.43
C SER A 4 2.39 43.83 25.01
N GLY A 5 1.16 43.41 24.74
CA GLY A 5 0.70 42.05 25.05
C GLY A 5 0.01 41.45 23.84
N LEU A 6 0.17 40.14 23.61
CA LEU A 6 -0.59 39.32 22.64
C LEU A 6 0.05 39.11 21.25
N ARG A 7 1.33 38.76 21.17
CA ARG A 7 1.87 38.07 19.97
C ARG A 7 2.78 36.85 20.25
N SER A 8 2.67 36.23 21.42
CA SER A 8 3.57 35.12 21.85
C SER A 8 2.95 33.71 21.80
N GLY A 9 1.73 33.52 21.28
CA GLY A 9 1.01 32.23 21.40
C GLY A 9 1.17 31.21 20.26
N SER A 10 1.68 31.60 19.08
CA SER A 10 1.60 30.74 17.89
C SER A 10 2.75 29.72 17.76
N ARG A 11 3.94 30.03 18.32
CA ARG A 11 5.12 29.14 18.22
C ARG A 11 5.01 27.89 19.10
N SER A 12 4.31 28.00 20.23
CA SER A 12 4.09 26.90 21.17
C SER A 12 3.06 25.88 20.65
N GLY A 13 2.02 26.30 19.92
CA GLY A 13 1.01 25.39 19.36
C GLY A 13 1.56 24.47 18.25
N LEU A 14 2.38 25.02 17.35
CA LEU A 14 3.02 24.25 16.29
C LEU A 14 4.11 23.31 16.84
N ALA A 15 4.87 23.76 17.83
CA ALA A 15 5.82 22.91 18.55
C ALA A 15 5.10 21.77 19.31
N PHE A 16 3.95 22.05 19.93
CA PHE A 16 3.15 21.05 20.63
C PHE A 16 2.58 19.97 19.69
N LEU A 17 2.15 20.35 18.49
CA LEU A 17 1.67 19.40 17.47
C LEU A 17 2.81 18.56 16.88
N LEU A 18 3.98 19.17 16.63
CA LEU A 18 5.18 18.43 16.22
C LEU A 18 5.61 17.44 17.32
N VAL A 19 5.55 17.86 18.58
CA VAL A 19 5.83 16.99 19.72
C VAL A 19 4.79 15.87 19.81
N LEU A 20 3.50 16.13 19.61
CA LEU A 20 2.46 15.09 19.56
C LEU A 20 2.67 14.10 18.40
N PHE A 21 3.10 14.59 17.23
CA PHE A 21 3.42 13.76 16.08
C PHE A 21 4.65 12.88 16.36
N VAL A 22 5.70 13.45 16.93
CA VAL A 22 6.91 12.72 17.34
C VAL A 22 6.60 11.73 18.47
N VAL A 23 5.77 12.11 19.45
CA VAL A 23 5.29 11.22 20.52
C VAL A 23 4.42 10.10 19.96
N GLY A 24 3.58 10.38 18.97
CA GLY A 24 2.80 9.36 18.25
C GLY A 24 3.70 8.39 17.47
N LEU A 25 4.76 8.89 16.85
CA LEU A 25 5.76 8.10 16.14
C LEU A 25 6.57 7.23 17.11
N LEU A 26 6.97 7.78 18.27
CA LEU A 26 7.64 7.06 19.36
C LEU A 26 6.71 6.06 20.06
N ALA A 27 5.42 6.37 20.21
CA ALA A 27 4.42 5.45 20.73
C ALA A 27 4.14 4.30 19.76
N GLY A 28 4.12 4.58 18.45
CA GLY A 28 4.10 3.56 17.40
C GLY A 28 5.33 2.66 17.46
N LEU A 29 6.53 3.23 17.64
CA LEU A 29 7.74 2.47 17.92
C LEU A 29 7.64 1.68 19.25
N GLY A 30 6.92 2.17 20.27
CA GLY A 30 6.64 1.44 21.51
C GLY A 30 5.73 0.21 21.31
N VAL A 31 4.80 0.27 20.35
CA VAL A 31 3.97 -0.87 19.92
C VAL A 31 4.80 -1.96 19.22
N MET A 32 6.08 -1.71 18.88
CA MET A 32 7.01 -2.75 18.39
C MET A 32 7.21 -3.93 19.36
N ARG A 33 6.79 -3.79 20.62
CA ARG A 33 6.80 -4.89 21.60
C ARG A 33 5.57 -5.80 21.54
N ALA A 34 4.57 -5.50 20.73
CA ALA A 34 3.36 -6.30 20.61
C ALA A 34 3.44 -7.21 19.36
N ASP A 35 3.74 -8.48 19.59
CA ASP A 35 3.82 -9.54 18.58
C ASP A 35 2.47 -9.73 17.86
N GLY A 36 2.36 -9.16 16.66
CA GLY A 36 1.18 -9.36 15.81
C GLY A 36 1.41 -8.94 14.37
N LEU A 37 0.99 -9.76 13.40
CA LEU A 37 1.07 -9.38 11.98
C LEU A 37 0.26 -8.11 11.68
N ALA A 38 -0.79 -7.85 12.44
CA ALA A 38 -1.62 -6.65 12.33
C ALA A 38 -0.88 -5.38 12.77
N SER A 39 -0.13 -5.43 13.87
CA SER A 39 0.66 -4.29 14.36
C SER A 39 1.76 -3.94 13.36
N ARG A 40 2.44 -4.95 12.79
CA ARG A 40 3.45 -4.75 11.74
C ARG A 40 2.88 -4.07 10.48
N ARG A 41 1.69 -4.46 10.00
CA ARG A 41 1.06 -3.82 8.82
C ARG A 41 0.68 -2.37 9.06
N LEU A 42 0.13 -2.08 10.24
CA LEU A 42 -0.23 -0.71 10.62
C LEU A 42 1.03 0.16 10.76
N LEU A 43 2.08 -0.41 11.36
CA LEU A 43 3.39 0.23 11.48
C LEU A 43 4.04 0.48 10.13
N LEU A 44 4.04 -0.49 9.22
CA LEU A 44 4.54 -0.27 7.86
C LEU A 44 3.73 0.81 7.14
N ALA A 45 2.41 0.86 7.29
CA ALA A 45 1.60 1.91 6.69
C ALA A 45 1.96 3.31 7.23
N PHE A 46 2.32 3.41 8.52
CA PHE A 46 2.76 4.67 9.15
C PHE A 46 4.22 5.03 8.85
N LEU A 47 5.12 4.04 8.78
CA LEU A 47 6.54 4.23 8.49
C LEU A 47 6.83 4.38 6.99
N LEU A 48 5.95 3.91 6.12
CA LEU A 48 6.09 4.16 4.68
C LEU A 48 6.12 5.68 4.46
N PRO A 49 6.92 6.16 3.49
CA PRO A 49 7.05 7.59 3.21
C PRO A 49 5.68 8.26 2.98
N CYS A 50 4.70 7.51 2.44
CA CYS A 50 3.35 7.98 2.22
C CYS A 50 2.56 8.29 3.50
N GLY A 51 2.70 7.47 4.55
CA GLY A 51 2.03 7.68 5.84
C GLY A 51 2.62 8.86 6.60
N LEU A 52 3.95 8.97 6.59
CA LEU A 52 4.67 10.10 7.17
C LEU A 52 4.29 11.43 6.49
N LEU A 53 4.23 11.45 5.15
CA LEU A 53 3.84 12.62 4.37
C LEU A 53 2.41 13.06 4.69
N TRP A 54 1.49 12.10 4.83
CA TRP A 54 0.09 12.39 5.17
C TRP A 54 -0.04 13.02 6.57
N GLY A 55 0.68 12.48 7.56
CA GLY A 55 0.73 13.05 8.90
C GLY A 55 1.34 14.45 8.95
N LEU A 56 2.45 14.68 8.22
CA LEU A 56 3.08 16.00 8.09
C LEU A 56 2.14 17.02 7.42
N MET A 57 1.40 16.62 6.40
CA MET A 57 0.41 17.49 5.74
C MET A 57 -0.70 17.91 6.72
N ILE A 58 -1.24 16.99 7.52
CA ILE A 58 -2.24 17.31 8.55
C ILE A 58 -1.66 18.30 9.58
N ALA A 59 -0.46 18.03 10.10
CA ALA A 59 0.20 18.92 11.04
C ALA A 59 0.42 20.32 10.45
N SER A 60 0.77 20.41 9.16
CA SER A 60 0.96 21.69 8.46
C SER A 60 -0.34 22.48 8.31
N VAL A 61 -1.48 21.81 8.04
CA VAL A 61 -2.81 22.44 7.98
C VAL A 61 -3.17 23.04 9.34
N ILE A 62 -3.05 22.24 10.41
CA ILE A 62 -3.38 22.69 11.76
C ILE A 62 -2.47 23.86 12.17
N GLY A 63 -1.17 23.77 11.86
CA GLY A 63 -0.22 24.85 12.10
C GLY A 63 -0.56 26.15 11.37
N ALA A 64 -1.01 26.07 10.11
CA ALA A 64 -1.43 27.22 9.32
C ALA A 64 -2.70 27.90 9.90
N TRP A 65 -3.65 27.12 10.38
CA TRP A 65 -4.86 27.62 11.05
C TRP A 65 -4.55 28.26 12.40
N GLN A 66 -3.68 27.66 13.21
CA GLN A 66 -3.25 28.24 14.48
C GLN A 66 -2.45 29.55 14.31
N ALA A 67 -1.76 29.71 13.18
CA ALA A 67 -1.06 30.95 12.84
C ALA A 67 -1.97 32.03 12.25
N GLY A 68 -3.28 31.79 12.12
CA GLY A 68 -4.24 32.73 11.53
C GLY A 68 -4.06 32.93 10.01
N ARG A 69 -3.33 32.03 9.34
CA ARG A 69 -3.02 32.13 7.90
C ARG A 69 -4.03 31.31 7.09
N SER A 70 -5.30 31.73 7.12
CA SER A 70 -6.42 31.00 6.53
C SER A 70 -6.23 30.67 5.04
N GLY A 71 -5.58 31.56 4.27
CA GLY A 71 -5.28 31.31 2.85
C GLY A 71 -4.28 30.16 2.63
N LEU A 72 -3.24 30.06 3.45
CA LEU A 72 -2.30 28.93 3.41
C LEU A 72 -2.95 27.64 3.92
N GLY A 73 -3.79 27.75 4.96
CA GLY A 73 -4.55 26.60 5.46
C GLY A 73 -5.47 26.00 4.39
N LEU A 74 -6.18 26.84 3.62
CA LEU A 74 -7.04 26.38 2.52
C LEU A 74 -6.23 25.66 1.41
N LEU A 75 -5.08 26.21 1.02
CA LEU A 75 -4.19 25.58 0.04
C LEU A 75 -3.70 24.21 0.52
N LEU A 76 -3.28 24.11 1.78
CA LEU A 76 -2.79 22.85 2.35
C LEU A 76 -3.90 21.80 2.48
N VAL A 77 -5.12 22.21 2.82
CA VAL A 77 -6.29 21.32 2.79
C VAL A 77 -6.55 20.81 1.37
N ALA A 78 -6.50 21.69 0.37
CA ALA A 78 -6.67 21.28 -1.03
C ALA A 78 -5.60 20.25 -1.44
N MET A 79 -4.34 20.45 -1.04
CA MET A 79 -3.28 19.47 -1.29
C MET A 79 -3.50 18.15 -0.56
N LEU A 80 -3.92 18.17 0.71
CA LEU A 80 -4.21 16.97 1.49
C LEU A 80 -5.36 16.16 0.86
N VAL A 81 -6.42 16.83 0.42
CA VAL A 81 -7.55 16.20 -0.27
C VAL A 81 -7.10 15.61 -1.61
N ALA A 82 -6.32 16.36 -2.41
CA ALA A 82 -5.80 15.87 -3.68
C ALA A 82 -4.89 14.65 -3.51
N TYR A 83 -3.99 14.67 -2.51
CA TYR A 83 -3.12 13.54 -2.19
C TYR A 83 -3.91 12.31 -1.74
N THR A 84 -4.91 12.51 -0.89
CA THR A 84 -5.79 11.41 -0.43
C THR A 84 -6.63 10.85 -1.58
N ALA A 85 -7.13 11.71 -2.46
CA ALA A 85 -7.88 11.30 -3.65
C ALA A 85 -7.00 10.55 -4.65
N ALA A 86 -5.73 10.94 -4.83
CA ALA A 86 -4.78 10.24 -5.68
C ALA A 86 -4.44 8.83 -5.16
N GLY A 87 -4.39 8.65 -3.84
CA GLY A 87 -4.21 7.35 -3.19
C GLY A 87 -5.45 6.46 -3.19
N ASN A 88 -6.57 6.89 -3.77
CA ASN A 88 -7.82 6.14 -3.77
C ASN A 88 -7.75 4.93 -4.73
N SER A 89 -8.33 3.80 -4.32
CA SER A 89 -8.45 2.57 -5.10
C SER A 89 -9.07 2.81 -6.47
N TRP A 90 -9.98 3.77 -6.58
CA TRP A 90 -10.61 4.13 -7.85
C TRP A 90 -9.59 4.67 -8.86
N VAL A 91 -8.71 5.59 -8.44
CA VAL A 91 -7.66 6.16 -9.29
C VAL A 91 -6.64 5.08 -9.66
N ALA A 92 -6.22 4.27 -8.69
CA ALA A 92 -5.32 3.15 -8.91
C ALA A 92 -5.87 2.16 -9.95
N ASN A 93 -7.14 1.79 -9.83
CA ASN A 93 -7.80 0.88 -10.77
C ASN A 93 -7.97 1.50 -12.17
N GLN A 94 -8.24 2.81 -12.27
CA GLN A 94 -8.28 3.51 -13.55
C GLN A 94 -6.92 3.50 -14.23
N LEU A 95 -5.84 3.76 -13.49
CA LEU A 95 -4.49 3.73 -14.02
C LEU A 95 -4.07 2.31 -14.44
N ALA A 96 -4.39 1.31 -13.62
CA ALA A 96 -4.18 -0.10 -13.96
C ALA A 96 -4.89 -0.47 -15.25
N ARG A 97 -6.18 -0.09 -15.41
CA ARG A 97 -6.94 -0.30 -16.66
C ARG A 97 -6.27 0.33 -17.89
N GLN A 98 -5.66 1.51 -17.75
CA GLN A 98 -4.98 2.18 -18.87
C GLN A 98 -3.72 1.41 -19.30
N VAL A 99 -2.98 0.86 -18.33
CA VAL A 99 -1.77 0.06 -18.61
C VAL A 99 -2.14 -1.33 -19.14
N GLU A 100 -3.09 -2.00 -18.48
CA GLU A 100 -3.57 -3.34 -18.83
C GLU A 100 -4.34 -3.34 -20.15
N GLY A 101 -5.01 -2.23 -20.48
CA GLY A 101 -5.80 -2.07 -21.70
C GLY A 101 -5.03 -2.36 -22.98
N ARG A 102 -3.71 -2.11 -22.99
CA ARG A 102 -2.83 -2.40 -24.13
C ARG A 102 -2.61 -3.89 -24.39
N TYR A 103 -2.85 -4.73 -23.39
CA TYR A 103 -2.62 -6.18 -23.42
C TYR A 103 -3.93 -6.98 -23.52
N LEU A 104 -5.09 -6.33 -23.48
CA LEU A 104 -6.40 -6.99 -23.57
C LEU A 104 -6.61 -7.68 -24.93
N ALA A 105 -5.96 -7.20 -25.99
CA ALA A 105 -6.05 -7.79 -27.33
C ALA A 105 -5.11 -8.99 -27.54
N THR A 106 -4.19 -9.24 -26.60
CA THR A 106 -3.23 -10.35 -26.72
C THR A 106 -3.81 -11.56 -26.01
N ASP A 107 -4.26 -12.57 -26.77
CA ASP A 107 -4.57 -13.88 -26.20
C ASP A 107 -3.26 -14.68 -26.04
N PRO A 108 -2.83 -14.98 -24.81
CA PRO A 108 -1.61 -15.75 -24.56
C PRO A 108 -1.69 -17.18 -25.10
N LEU A 109 -2.90 -17.72 -25.26
CA LEU A 109 -3.08 -19.02 -25.90
C LEU A 109 -2.81 -18.91 -27.41
N GLU A 110 -3.16 -17.83 -28.09
CA GLU A 110 -2.93 -17.73 -29.54
C GLU A 110 -1.53 -17.20 -29.90
N ALA A 111 -0.80 -16.68 -28.92
CA ALA A 111 0.52 -16.07 -29.10
C ALA A 111 1.65 -17.05 -29.50
N GLY A 112 1.43 -18.37 -29.43
CA GLY A 112 2.38 -19.40 -29.87
C GLY A 112 2.81 -20.36 -28.76
N THR A 113 3.97 -20.99 -28.94
CA THR A 113 4.56 -21.93 -27.97
C THR A 113 5.73 -21.28 -27.23
N PHE A 114 5.79 -21.47 -25.92
CA PHE A 114 6.80 -20.94 -25.02
C PHE A 114 7.64 -22.07 -24.40
N ASP A 115 8.95 -21.87 -24.27
CA ASP A 115 9.82 -22.81 -23.56
C ASP A 115 9.57 -22.79 -22.05
N ALA A 116 9.28 -21.62 -21.49
CA ALA A 116 8.91 -21.47 -20.08
C ALA A 116 7.92 -20.32 -19.89
N VAL A 117 6.99 -20.50 -18.95
CA VAL A 117 6.07 -19.45 -18.48
C VAL A 117 6.38 -19.14 -17.03
N ILE A 118 6.69 -17.87 -16.72
CA ILE A 118 6.98 -17.42 -15.36
C ILE A 118 5.69 -16.91 -14.71
N LEU A 119 5.22 -17.62 -13.69
CA LEU A 119 4.08 -17.25 -12.89
C LEU A 119 4.54 -16.51 -11.63
N LEU A 120 4.50 -15.18 -11.69
CA LEU A 120 4.98 -14.30 -10.61
C LEU A 120 4.17 -14.40 -9.31
N GLY A 121 2.95 -14.90 -9.39
CA GLY A 121 2.07 -15.09 -8.27
C GLY A 121 0.64 -15.34 -8.73
N GLY A 122 -0.23 -15.64 -7.77
CA GLY A 122 -1.63 -15.93 -8.01
C GLY A 122 -2.26 -16.30 -6.68
N SER A 123 -3.48 -15.83 -6.44
CA SER A 123 -4.15 -16.12 -5.18
C SER A 123 -4.90 -17.44 -5.31
N THR A 124 -4.27 -18.48 -4.80
CA THR A 124 -4.83 -19.83 -4.65
C THR A 124 -5.13 -20.09 -3.19
N SER A 125 -6.22 -20.78 -2.90
CA SER A 125 -6.58 -21.26 -1.57
C SER A 125 -7.01 -22.72 -1.65
N ILE A 126 -7.09 -23.39 -0.50
CA ILE A 126 -7.68 -24.72 -0.42
C ILE A 126 -9.15 -24.53 -0.03
N ALA A 127 -10.07 -24.98 -0.88
CA ALA A 127 -11.48 -24.99 -0.54
C ALA A 127 -11.75 -26.00 0.58
N PRO A 128 -12.86 -25.88 1.33
CA PRO A 128 -13.25 -26.87 2.34
C PRO A 128 -13.38 -28.30 1.80
N SER A 129 -13.55 -28.46 0.49
CA SER A 129 -13.57 -29.74 -0.23
C SER A 129 -12.17 -30.35 -0.44
N GLY A 130 -11.10 -29.72 0.02
CA GLY A 130 -9.71 -30.13 -0.19
C GLY A 130 -9.17 -29.84 -1.59
N ARG A 131 -9.98 -29.27 -2.49
CA ARG A 131 -9.58 -28.92 -3.85
C ARG A 131 -8.92 -27.53 -3.87
N ALA A 132 -7.95 -27.34 -4.77
CA ALA A 132 -7.41 -26.02 -5.05
C ALA A 132 -8.50 -25.11 -5.61
N ALA A 133 -8.66 -23.95 -5.00
CA ALA A 133 -9.54 -22.88 -5.42
C ALA A 133 -8.71 -21.66 -5.81
N VAL A 134 -9.23 -20.88 -6.75
CA VAL A 134 -8.63 -19.64 -7.23
C VAL A 134 -9.51 -18.47 -6.82
N SER A 135 -8.90 -17.37 -6.37
CA SER A 135 -9.62 -16.12 -6.14
C SER A 135 -9.64 -15.25 -7.40
N LEU A 136 -10.13 -14.02 -7.30
CA LEU A 136 -10.21 -13.07 -8.40
C LEU A 136 -8.85 -12.83 -9.10
N SER A 137 -7.75 -12.89 -8.35
CA SER A 137 -6.40 -12.75 -8.89
C SER A 137 -5.78 -14.07 -9.38
N GLY A 138 -6.48 -15.19 -9.22
CA GLY A 138 -6.02 -16.54 -9.54
C GLY A 138 -6.24 -16.96 -11.00
N ASP A 139 -6.90 -16.15 -11.81
CA ASP A 139 -7.12 -16.44 -13.24
C ASP A 139 -5.80 -16.67 -14.01
N ARG A 140 -4.75 -15.93 -13.64
CA ARG A 140 -3.37 -16.12 -14.15
C ARG A 140 -2.81 -17.53 -13.87
N VAL A 141 -3.21 -18.17 -12.77
CA VAL A 141 -2.83 -19.55 -12.45
C VAL A 141 -3.56 -20.53 -13.35
N VAL A 142 -4.86 -20.30 -13.56
CA VAL A 142 -5.69 -21.10 -14.48
C VAL A 142 -5.17 -21.01 -15.91
N LEU A 143 -4.83 -19.80 -16.36
CA LEU A 143 -4.27 -19.55 -17.68
C LEU A 143 -2.93 -20.28 -17.87
N ALA A 144 -2.01 -20.18 -16.90
CA ALA A 144 -0.73 -20.89 -16.96
C ALA A 144 -0.93 -22.41 -17.05
N ALA A 145 -1.83 -22.97 -16.24
CA ALA A 145 -2.17 -24.39 -16.29
C ALA A 145 -2.76 -24.80 -17.66
N ARG A 146 -3.66 -23.97 -18.22
CA ARG A 146 -4.21 -24.20 -19.57
C ARG A 146 -3.13 -24.19 -20.64
N MET A 147 -2.17 -23.26 -20.58
CA MET A 147 -1.07 -23.21 -21.54
C MET A 147 -0.18 -24.45 -21.48
N TYR A 148 0.11 -24.94 -20.27
CA TYR A 148 0.88 -26.18 -20.09
C TYR A 148 0.14 -27.40 -20.64
N HIS A 149 -1.14 -27.58 -20.29
CA HIS A 149 -1.95 -28.70 -20.77
C HIS A 149 -2.24 -28.65 -22.27
N ALA A 150 -2.29 -27.45 -22.87
CA ALA A 150 -2.43 -27.27 -24.32
C ALA A 150 -1.11 -27.48 -25.09
N GLY A 151 -0.01 -27.85 -24.42
CA GLY A 151 1.31 -27.99 -25.04
C GLY A 151 1.94 -26.67 -25.48
N LYS A 152 1.38 -25.53 -25.05
CA LYS A 152 1.85 -24.18 -25.40
C LYS A 152 2.94 -23.69 -24.46
N ALA A 153 3.14 -24.34 -23.32
CA ALA A 153 4.24 -24.07 -22.41
C ALA A 153 4.91 -25.41 -22.01
N LYS A 154 6.23 -25.53 -22.21
CA LYS A 154 6.96 -26.76 -21.82
C LYS A 154 7.17 -26.86 -20.31
N MET A 155 7.27 -25.73 -19.61
CA MET A 155 7.35 -25.68 -18.15
C MET A 155 6.75 -24.39 -17.58
N ILE A 156 6.32 -24.45 -16.33
CA ILE A 156 5.86 -23.29 -15.55
C ILE A 156 6.85 -23.08 -14.40
N VAL A 157 7.34 -21.85 -14.24
CA VAL A 157 8.21 -21.44 -13.13
C VAL A 157 7.42 -20.52 -12.21
N CYS A 158 7.17 -20.96 -10.97
CA CYS A 158 6.44 -20.18 -9.98
C CYS A 158 7.42 -19.44 -9.05
N THR A 159 7.25 -18.14 -8.89
CA THR A 159 8.10 -17.34 -7.96
C THR A 159 7.35 -16.85 -6.72
N GLY A 160 6.06 -17.21 -6.58
CA GLY A 160 5.23 -16.82 -5.45
C GLY A 160 5.49 -17.67 -4.21
N THR A 161 5.37 -17.07 -3.03
CA THR A 161 5.41 -17.78 -1.74
C THR A 161 4.00 -18.05 -1.21
N THR A 162 3.86 -19.09 -0.38
CA THR A 162 2.60 -19.44 0.28
C THR A 162 2.45 -18.62 1.55
N ALA A 163 1.43 -17.77 1.64
CA ALA A 163 1.16 -16.96 2.83
C ALA A 163 0.42 -17.74 3.95
N GLY A 164 0.63 -19.06 4.04
CA GLY A 164 0.09 -19.94 5.07
C GLY A 164 1.02 -20.07 6.27
N PRO A 165 0.54 -20.58 7.42
CA PRO A 165 1.36 -20.80 8.62
C PRO A 165 2.60 -21.67 8.38
N ASP A 166 2.61 -22.45 7.29
CA ASP A 166 3.68 -23.38 6.93
C ASP A 166 4.72 -22.78 5.97
N GLY A 167 4.45 -21.60 5.37
CA GLY A 167 5.31 -20.97 4.34
C GLY A 167 6.31 -19.94 4.88
N ALA A 168 6.45 -19.84 6.20
CA ALA A 168 7.45 -19.01 6.88
C ALA A 168 8.69 -19.82 7.31
N ALA A 169 8.71 -21.14 7.10
CA ALA A 169 9.73 -22.04 7.63
C ALA A 169 10.77 -22.49 6.58
N ASP A 170 10.55 -22.15 5.31
CA ASP A 170 11.24 -22.68 4.14
C ASP A 170 12.11 -21.62 3.43
N GLY A 171 12.26 -20.44 4.04
CA GLY A 171 13.22 -19.40 3.65
C GLY A 171 14.59 -19.49 4.35
N GLU A 172 14.79 -20.45 5.26
CA GLU A 172 16.08 -20.73 5.91
C GLU A 172 16.60 -22.10 5.46
N LEU A 173 16.98 -22.24 4.19
CA LEU A 173 17.88 -23.32 3.78
C LEU A 173 18.84 -22.78 2.71
N GLU A 174 20.02 -22.35 3.17
CA GLU A 174 21.27 -22.46 2.38
C GLU A 174 21.58 -23.93 2.04
#